data_AF-A0A2V6TJV6-F1
#
_entry.id   AF-A0A2V6TJV6-F1
#
_cell.length_a   1.000
_cell.length_b   1.000
_cell.length_c   1.000
_cell.angle_alpha   90.00
_cell.angle_beta   90.00
_cell.angle_gamma   90.00
#
_symmetry.space_group_name_H-M   'P 1'
#
loop_
_entity.id
_entity.type
_entity.pdbx_description
1 polymer ?
#
loop_
_entity_poly.entity_id
_entity_poly.type
_entity_poly.pdbx_seq_one_letter_code
_entity_poly.pdbx_strand_id
1 'polypeptide(L)'
;MPEESMPTIERGLDGVTTEYRDVAVEGDGVERLLTELFTEHWDKLTVGPLIEGAAYEIQFATRPTVTMLDGYLTVDTGVWHFHLCVNDHR
;
A
#
# COMPACT_ATOMS: atom_id res chain seq x y z
N MET A 1 -19.94 10.20 5.13
CA MET A 1 -19.29 10.12 3.81
C MET A 1 -18.32 11.29 3.78
N PRO A 2 -17.00 11.07 3.83
CA PRO A 2 -16.07 12.17 3.59
C PRO A 2 -16.30 12.69 2.18
N GLU A 3 -16.19 14.01 2.01
CA GLU A 3 -16.35 14.69 0.73
C GLU A 3 -15.28 14.15 -0.24
N GLU A 4 -15.69 13.51 -1.34
CA GLU A 4 -14.74 13.05 -2.36
C GLU A 4 -14.07 14.27 -2.99
N SER A 5 -12.79 14.48 -2.69
CA SER A 5 -11.92 15.45 -3.34
C SER A 5 -11.96 15.23 -4.86
N MET A 6 -12.05 16.31 -5.63
CA MET A 6 -12.01 16.18 -7.10
C MET A 6 -10.68 15.56 -7.53
N PRO A 7 -10.70 14.56 -8.44
CA PRO A 7 -9.48 13.90 -8.85
C PRO A 7 -8.52 14.89 -9.52
N THR A 8 -7.23 14.79 -9.17
CA THR A 8 -6.17 15.52 -9.87
C THR A 8 -5.75 14.70 -11.07
N ILE A 9 -5.76 15.30 -12.26
CA ILE A 9 -5.34 14.63 -13.49
C ILE A 9 -4.02 15.22 -13.95
N GLU A 10 -2.98 14.39 -13.99
CA GLU A 10 -1.67 14.74 -14.50
C GLU A 10 -1.44 14.10 -15.88
N ARG A 11 -0.90 14.88 -16.81
CA ARG A 11 -0.50 14.38 -18.14
C ARG A 11 1.01 14.33 -18.20
N GLY A 12 1.55 13.11 -18.20
CA GLY A 12 2.97 12.85 -18.31
C GLY A 12 3.52 13.24 -19.69
N LEU A 13 4.83 13.51 -19.74
CA LEU A 13 5.55 13.82 -20.97
C LEU A 13 5.63 12.63 -21.94
N ASP A 14 5.39 11.42 -21.43
CA ASP A 14 5.27 10.16 -22.16
C ASP A 14 3.86 9.94 -22.77
N GLY A 15 2.93 10.88 -22.54
CA GLY A 15 1.55 10.78 -23.00
C GLY A 15 0.64 9.95 -22.07
N VAL A 16 1.17 9.43 -20.95
CA VAL A 16 0.36 8.75 -19.94
C VAL A 16 -0.46 9.77 -19.16
N THR A 17 -1.73 9.44 -18.88
CA THR A 17 -2.58 10.25 -18.00
C THR A 17 -2.75 9.52 -16.67
N THR A 18 -2.36 10.17 -15.59
CA THR A 18 -2.48 9.64 -14.23
C THR A 18 -3.58 10.40 -13.49
N GLU A 19 -4.51 9.66 -12.89
CA GLU A 19 -5.55 10.20 -12.03
C GLU A 19 -5.19 9.92 -10.57
N TYR A 20 -5.18 10.97 -9.75
CA TYR A 20 -4.95 10.90 -8.32
C TYR A 20 -6.22 11.23 -7.56
N ARG A 21 -6.48 10.45 -6.51
CA ARG A 21 -7.56 10.67 -5.55
C ARG A 21 -6.98 10.63 -4.15
N ASP A 22 -7.37 11.60 -3.33
CA ASP A 22 -7.02 11.59 -1.92
C ASP A 22 -7.82 10.49 -1.21
N VAL A 23 -7.14 9.75 -0.35
CA VAL A 23 -7.77 8.77 0.54
C VAL A 23 -7.67 9.32 1.95
N ALA A 24 -8.81 9.44 2.63
CA ALA A 24 -8.83 9.81 4.04
C ALA A 24 -8.02 8.77 4.84
N VAL A 25 -7.05 9.26 5.62
CA VAL A 25 -6.19 8.40 6.45
C VAL A 25 -6.76 8.19 7.84
N GLU A 26 -7.83 8.91 8.20
CA GLU A 26 -8.54 8.70 9.45
C GLU A 26 -9.35 7.39 9.45
N GLY A 27 -9.34 6.68 10.58
CA GLY A 27 -10.07 5.44 10.75
C GLY A 27 -9.34 4.23 10.17
N ASP A 28 -10.08 3.22 9.71
CA ASP A 28 -9.53 1.93 9.28
C ASP A 28 -9.42 1.77 7.75
N GLY A 29 -9.68 2.84 6.98
CA GLY A 29 -9.75 2.77 5.51
C GLY A 29 -8.45 2.30 4.87
N VAL A 30 -7.32 2.85 5.30
CA VAL A 30 -5.98 2.47 4.82
C VAL A 30 -5.63 1.04 5.25
N GLU A 31 -5.89 0.68 6.51
CA GLU A 31 -5.70 -0.67 7.04
C GLU A 31 -6.48 -1.71 6.21
N ARG A 32 -7.76 -1.45 5.96
CA ARG A 32 -8.63 -2.35 5.19
C ARG A 32 -8.18 -2.49 3.74
N LEU A 33 -7.85 -1.37 3.09
CA LEU A 33 -7.35 -1.37 1.71
C LEU A 33 -6.06 -2.19 1.60
N LEU A 34 -5.07 -1.92 2.46
CA LEU A 34 -3.79 -2.63 2.40
C LEU A 34 -3.94 -4.10 2.78
N THR A 35 -4.79 -4.43 3.75
CA THR A 35 -5.13 -5.81 4.08
C THR A 35 -5.69 -6.54 2.85
N GLU A 36 -6.69 -5.96 2.17
CA GLU A 36 -7.29 -6.55 0.96
C GLU A 36 -6.26 -6.70 -0.17
N LEU A 37 -5.42 -5.69 -0.41
CA LEU A 37 -4.38 -5.75 -1.43
C LEU A 37 -3.40 -6.89 -1.17
N PHE A 38 -2.90 -7.03 0.06
CA PHE A 38 -1.91 -8.06 0.40
C PHE A 38 -2.51 -9.45 0.62
N THR A 39 -3.80 -9.57 0.93
CA THR A 39 -4.45 -10.89 0.99
C THR A 39 -4.94 -11.31 -0.39
N GLU A 40 -5.66 -10.47 -1.14
CA GLU A 40 -6.39 -10.89 -2.34
C GLU A 40 -5.76 -10.50 -3.68
N HIS A 41 -4.82 -9.56 -3.68
CA HIS A 41 -4.23 -9.02 -4.92
C HIS A 41 -2.70 -9.05 -4.93
N TRP A 42 -2.09 -9.76 -3.97
CA TRP A 42 -0.64 -9.84 -3.76
C TRP A 42 0.16 -10.18 -5.02
N ASP A 43 -0.40 -10.99 -5.92
CA ASP A 43 0.21 -11.46 -7.15
C ASP A 43 0.32 -10.38 -8.23
N LYS A 44 -0.33 -9.24 -8.03
CA LYS A 44 -0.30 -8.07 -8.92
C LYS A 44 0.51 -6.92 -8.33
N LEU A 45 1.02 -7.07 -7.11
CA LEU A 45 1.75 -6.02 -6.42
C LEU A 45 3.25 -6.13 -6.70
N THR A 46 3.86 -4.95 -6.85
CA THR A 46 5.30 -4.77 -6.68
C THR A 46 5.48 -3.80 -5.52
N VAL A 47 6.31 -4.18 -4.54
CA VAL A 47 6.48 -3.41 -3.31
C VAL A 47 7.93 -3.27 -2.92
N GLY A 48 8.23 -2.19 -2.20
CA GLY A 48 9.47 -2.09 -1.45
C GLY A 48 9.77 -0.64 -1.06
N PRO A 49 10.80 -0.45 -0.23
CA PRO A 49 11.15 0.87 0.26
C PRO A 49 11.81 1.72 -0.83
N LEU A 50 11.36 2.96 -0.93
CA LEU A 50 12.07 4.04 -1.60
C LEU A 50 12.84 4.83 -0.55
N ILE A 51 14.17 4.80 -0.63
CA ILE A 51 15.07 5.50 0.28
C ILE A 51 16.01 6.40 -0.52
N GLU A 52 16.70 7.32 0.16
CA GLU A 52 17.67 8.18 -0.51
C GLU A 52 18.75 7.33 -1.21
N GLY A 53 18.86 7.50 -2.53
CA GLY A 53 19.83 6.80 -3.36
C GLY A 53 19.46 5.37 -3.78
N ALA A 54 18.30 4.83 -3.40
CA ALA A 54 17.88 3.49 -3.82
C ALA A 54 16.36 3.28 -3.83
N ALA A 55 15.88 2.53 -4.82
CA ALA A 55 14.55 1.95 -4.85
C ALA A 55 14.69 0.43 -4.86
N TYR A 56 14.06 -0.25 -3.90
CA TYR A 56 13.97 -1.70 -3.89
C TYR A 56 12.56 -2.09 -4.30
N GLU A 57 12.46 -2.95 -5.31
CA GLU A 57 11.19 -3.44 -5.84
C GLU A 57 11.17 -4.96 -5.77
N ILE A 58 10.11 -5.50 -5.17
CA ILE A 58 9.95 -6.93 -4.93
C ILE A 58 8.57 -7.35 -5.41
N GLN A 59 8.53 -8.46 -6.13
CA GLN A 59 7.32 -9.17 -6.49
C GLN A 59 7.19 -10.42 -5.64
N PHE A 60 5.97 -10.74 -5.25
CA PHE A 60 5.68 -11.91 -4.44
C PHE A 60 5.69 -13.18 -5.30
N ALA A 61 6.47 -14.18 -4.87
CA ALA A 61 6.45 -15.50 -5.51
C ALA A 61 5.33 -16.41 -4.98
N THR A 62 4.85 -16.13 -3.76
CA THR A 62 3.81 -16.88 -3.05
C THR A 62 2.95 -15.93 -2.22
N ARG A 63 1.70 -16.31 -1.93
CA ARG A 63 0.81 -15.53 -1.05
C ARG A 63 1.48 -15.29 0.31
N PRO A 64 1.62 -14.03 0.77
CA PRO A 64 2.15 -13.73 2.08
C PRO A 64 1.12 -14.03 3.19
N THR A 65 1.61 -14.20 4.41
CA THR A 65 0.78 -14.12 5.62
C THR A 65 0.65 -12.66 6.01
N VAL A 66 -0.58 -12.23 6.30
CA VAL A 66 -0.88 -10.85 6.69
C VAL A 66 -1.42 -10.84 8.11
N THR A 67 -0.79 -10.09 9.01
CA THR A 67 -1.21 -9.95 10.41
C THR A 67 -1.23 -8.49 10.85
N MET A 68 -2.01 -8.20 11.88
CA MET A 68 -2.10 -6.87 12.49
C MET A 68 -1.70 -6.95 13.96
N LEU A 69 -0.87 -6.00 14.40
CA LEU A 69 -0.53 -5.80 15.80
C LEU A 69 -0.22 -4.32 16.04
N ASP A 70 -0.90 -3.71 17.01
CA ASP A 70 -0.57 -2.35 17.49
C ASP A 70 -0.46 -1.31 16.35
N GLY A 71 -1.44 -1.26 15.45
CA GLY A 71 -1.45 -0.33 14.31
C GLY A 71 -0.51 -0.69 13.14
N TYR A 72 0.28 -1.76 13.26
CA TYR A 72 1.16 -2.25 12.21
C TYR A 72 0.58 -3.44 11.46
N LEU A 73 0.54 -3.32 10.13
CA LEU A 73 0.32 -4.42 9.20
C LEU A 73 1.65 -5.11 8.93
N THR A 74 1.73 -6.41 9.19
CA THR A 74 2.89 -7.24 8.85
C THR A 74 2.56 -8.08 7.63
N VAL A 75 3.42 -8.02 6.62
CA VAL A 75 3.33 -8.86 5.41
C VAL A 75 4.54 -9.76 5.39
N ASP A 76 4.33 -11.07 5.57
CA ASP A 76 5.39 -12.06 5.77
C ASP A 76 5.35 -13.15 4.71
N THR A 77 6.45 -13.32 3.98
CA THR A 77 6.63 -14.37 2.98
C THR A 77 7.35 -15.61 3.52
N GLY A 78 7.80 -15.58 4.77
CA GLY A 78 8.63 -16.59 5.43
C GLY A 78 10.13 -16.39 5.23
N VAL A 79 10.56 -15.81 4.10
CA VAL A 79 11.97 -15.51 3.80
C VAL A 79 12.31 -14.03 4.02
N TRP A 80 11.33 -13.16 3.90
CA TRP A 80 11.40 -11.74 4.22
C TRP A 80 10.02 -11.24 4.62
N HIS A 81 9.98 -10.18 5.42
CA HIS A 81 8.77 -9.49 5.81
C HIS A 81 9.01 -7.99 5.91
N PHE A 82 7.93 -7.23 5.95
CA PHE A 82 7.96 -5.80 6.26
C PHE A 82 6.74 -5.40 7.08
N HIS A 83 6.84 -4.23 7.71
CA HIS A 83 5.78 -3.64 8.51
C HIS A 83 5.37 -2.30 7.93
N LEU A 84 4.07 -2.07 7.85
CA LEU A 84 3.49 -0.78 7.48
C LEU A 84 2.72 -0.22 8.68
N CYS A 85 2.99 1.04 9.03
CA CYS A 85 2.16 1.77 9.99
C CYS A 85 0.90 2.21 9.25
N VAL A 86 -0.23 1.57 9.53
CA VAL A 86 -1.48 1.77 8.78
C VAL A 86 -2.63 2.27 9.65
N ASN A 87 -2.44 2.30 10.96
CA ASN A 87 -3.39 2.79 11.94
C ASN A 87 -2.65 3.28 13.20
N ASP A 88 -3.40 3.88 14.13
CA ASP A 88 -2.87 4.31 15.41
C ASP A 88 -2.36 3.11 16.24
N HIS A 89 -1.27 3.34 16.97
CA HIS A 89 -0.80 2.42 18.01
C HIS A 89 -1.86 2.35 19.14
N ARG A 90 -2.19 1.15 19.60
CA ARG A 90 -3.27 0.84 20.55
C ARG A 90 -2.80 0.01 21.72
#